data_AF-A0A6F9ZHN5-F1
#
_entry.id   AF-A0A6F9ZHN5-F1
#
_cell.length_a   1.000
_cell.length_b   1.000
_cell.length_c   1.000
_cell.angle_alpha   90.00
_cell.angle_beta   90.00
_cell.angle_gamma   90.00
#
_symmetry.space_group_name_H-M   'P 1'
#
loop_
_entity.id
_entity.type
_entity.pdbx_description
1 polymer ?
#
loop_
_entity_poly.entity_id
_entity_poly.type
_entity_poly.pdbx_seq_one_letter_code
_entity_poly.pdbx_strand_id
1 'polypeptide(L)'
;MQYERGGYDSKTDIYCPMYVGYGYCEKYSADDALTKPFIQCEYAHAMGNSMGGFKEYWELIRKYPKYQGGFIWDFVDQGLLVRNKEGREIFAYGGDFGRYPASDHNFNNNGIVRPDRKPNPHASEVRYYHQNIWTALTDTVRGEVEVYNENFFTDLSNVSLYWDLSENGTVVAEGLVPDLVVGPQQRVKVLLEGYRFMKPAEGRELTLRVAYREKMPSPLMPPGYDIARQQFVLVPYGFSDVLAATADAGENPLPVKKEEQLACLTLTAGKMAVTFNKSTGWVDYMDVEGRPMMEAGYSLRPDFWRAPTDNDYGAGIQRNMAPWKAPGMQLKKFEEAACAEGRQVVVHYELPDVKSRLVMTYTMLPEGRLVVNQHLIVDKNAKKMPGLPRFGMQMVMPGEYDIVEYYGRGPEENYSDRHSATFLGHYIQSVASQYWGYVRPQESGNHTDVRRWTVRNANGYGLTFYGPKPLECATLNYLTADLDDGMIKEDTQSHSGDLVPRPFSVVTIADRQMGLGCIDSWGAWPMEKYRIPYADQSYTFVVEPSR
;
A
#
# COMPACT_ATOMS: atom_id res chain seq x y z
N MET A 1 0.38 39.92 7.26
CA MET A 1 1.74 39.77 6.70
C MET A 1 2.40 38.59 7.41
N GLN A 2 3.01 37.68 6.65
CA GLN A 2 3.66 36.50 7.23
C GLN A 2 5.11 36.38 6.76
N TYR A 3 6.00 35.93 7.65
CA TYR A 3 7.40 35.65 7.32
C TYR A 3 7.94 34.58 8.27
N GLU A 4 8.26 33.41 7.73
CA GLU A 4 8.60 32.23 8.54
C GLU A 4 9.84 32.42 9.42
N ARG A 5 10.91 32.99 8.86
CA ARG A 5 12.17 33.22 9.59
C ARG A 5 12.05 34.24 10.72
N GLY A 6 10.93 34.97 10.77
CA GLY A 6 10.63 35.83 11.91
C GLY A 6 10.30 35.04 13.18
N GLY A 7 9.90 33.77 13.08
CA GLY A 7 9.45 33.00 14.24
C GLY A 7 8.26 33.64 14.97
N TYR A 8 7.98 33.18 16.20
CA TYR A 8 6.80 33.61 16.93
C TYR A 8 6.84 35.08 17.37
N ASP A 9 7.97 35.59 17.86
CA ASP A 9 8.05 36.92 18.50
C ASP A 9 8.26 38.10 17.53
N SER A 10 8.39 37.83 16.24
CA SER A 10 8.60 38.89 15.24
C SER A 10 7.30 39.60 14.82
N LYS A 11 7.47 40.58 13.92
CA LYS A 11 6.41 41.30 13.21
C LYS A 11 5.73 40.43 12.12
N THR A 12 5.43 39.17 12.42
CA THR A 12 4.57 38.30 11.61
C THR A 12 3.19 38.22 12.26
N ASP A 13 2.13 38.35 11.49
CA ASP A 13 0.75 38.26 12.00
C ASP A 13 0.29 36.81 12.17
N ILE A 14 0.90 35.90 11.42
CA ILE A 14 0.64 34.45 11.42
C ILE A 14 1.93 33.76 11.85
N TYR A 15 1.83 32.77 12.74
CA TYR A 15 2.94 31.88 13.01
C TYR A 15 2.98 30.81 11.92
N CYS A 16 4.01 30.87 11.06
CA CYS A 16 4.04 30.09 9.82
C CYS A 16 5.33 29.28 9.61
N PRO A 17 5.68 28.35 10.51
CA PRO A 17 6.88 27.53 10.38
C PRO A 17 6.80 26.58 9.16
N MET A 18 7.97 26.05 8.79
CA MET A 18 8.10 24.99 7.79
C MET A 18 8.30 23.63 8.47
N TYR A 19 7.61 22.59 7.98
CA TYR A 19 7.85 21.17 8.29
C TYR A 19 7.87 20.80 9.79
N VAL A 20 7.05 21.45 10.61
CA VAL A 20 6.95 21.06 12.02
C VAL A 20 6.09 19.79 12.15
N GLY A 21 6.60 18.81 12.90
CA GLY A 21 5.94 17.52 13.07
C GLY A 21 4.65 17.59 13.90
N TYR A 22 3.89 16.49 13.88
CA TYR A 22 2.57 16.38 14.52
C TYR A 22 2.55 16.78 16.00
N GLY A 23 3.54 16.33 16.78
CA GLY A 23 3.61 16.64 18.22
C GLY A 23 3.88 18.12 18.51
N TYR A 24 4.66 18.80 17.66
CA TYR A 24 4.82 20.25 17.77
C TYR A 24 3.53 20.98 17.42
N CYS A 25 2.85 20.55 16.34
CA CYS A 25 1.58 21.11 15.92
C CYS A 25 0.53 21.02 17.03
N GLU A 26 0.37 19.86 17.66
CA GLU A 26 -0.56 19.67 18.76
C GLU A 26 -0.19 20.55 19.96
N LYS A 27 1.09 20.56 20.36
CA LYS A 27 1.57 21.36 21.49
C LYS A 27 1.32 22.86 21.29
N TYR A 28 1.66 23.41 20.12
CA TYR A 28 1.41 24.82 19.81
C TYR A 28 -0.09 25.13 19.87
N SER A 29 -0.88 24.27 19.25
CA SER A 29 -2.32 24.51 19.06
C SER A 29 -3.10 24.45 20.38
N ALA A 30 -2.65 23.62 21.32
CA ALA A 30 -3.25 23.46 22.65
C ALA A 30 -2.81 24.52 23.67
N ASP A 31 -1.77 25.32 23.39
CA ASP A 31 -1.23 26.31 24.34
C ASP A 31 -1.93 27.68 24.19
N ASP A 32 -2.84 28.01 25.12
CA ASP A 32 -3.58 29.27 25.11
C ASP A 32 -2.71 30.54 25.24
N ALA A 33 -1.45 30.41 25.70
CA ALA A 33 -0.52 31.54 25.72
C ALA A 33 -0.03 31.92 24.31
N LEU A 34 -0.12 31.00 23.35
CA LEU A 34 0.22 31.23 21.94
C LEU A 34 -1.02 31.70 21.20
N THR A 35 -1.06 32.99 20.83
CA THR A 35 -2.28 33.67 20.36
C THR A 35 -2.34 33.85 18.85
N LYS A 36 -1.21 33.68 18.14
CA LYS A 36 -1.18 33.82 16.67
C LYS A 36 -1.86 32.61 16.00
N PRO A 37 -2.56 32.81 14.88
CA PRO A 37 -2.96 31.70 14.03
C PRO A 37 -1.75 30.91 13.56
N PHE A 38 -1.91 29.60 13.48
CA PHE A 38 -0.87 28.68 13.03
C PHE A 38 -1.19 28.18 11.63
N ILE A 39 -0.35 28.51 10.66
CA ILE A 39 -0.46 28.08 9.26
C ILE A 39 0.92 27.73 8.75
N GLN A 40 1.23 26.45 8.56
CA GLN A 40 2.56 26.07 8.06
C GLN A 40 2.76 26.58 6.64
N CYS A 41 3.79 27.41 6.40
CA CYS A 41 4.03 27.93 5.04
C CYS A 41 4.56 26.85 4.09
N GLU A 42 5.14 25.78 4.64
CA GLU A 42 5.47 24.53 3.94
C GLU A 42 5.21 23.36 4.91
N TYR A 43 4.53 22.32 4.46
CA TYR A 43 4.36 21.05 5.20
C TYR A 43 4.15 19.90 4.22
N ALA A 44 4.14 18.66 4.72
CA ALA A 44 3.83 17.47 3.94
C ALA A 44 4.65 17.38 2.63
N HIS A 45 5.97 17.24 2.75
CA HIS A 45 6.89 17.24 1.61
C HIS A 45 6.59 16.08 0.65
N ALA A 46 6.23 16.36 -0.60
CA ALA A 46 5.65 15.40 -1.55
C ALA A 46 6.68 14.79 -2.54
N MET A 47 7.97 14.76 -2.16
CA MET A 47 9.06 14.20 -2.99
C MET A 47 8.95 12.68 -3.20
N GLY A 48 8.91 12.26 -4.46
CA GLY A 48 8.80 10.85 -4.84
C GLY A 48 7.51 10.21 -4.33
N ASN A 49 7.57 8.94 -3.93
CA ASN A 49 6.48 8.27 -3.21
C ASN A 49 6.46 8.71 -1.73
N SER A 50 5.61 9.70 -1.40
CA SER A 50 5.55 10.34 -0.08
C SER A 50 4.09 10.49 0.41
N MET A 51 3.78 11.54 1.17
CA MET A 51 2.45 11.88 1.72
C MET A 51 1.91 10.83 2.70
N GLY A 52 2.80 10.01 3.29
CA GLY A 52 2.48 9.13 4.40
C GLY A 52 2.30 9.90 5.69
N GLY A 53 1.15 9.76 6.34
CA GLY A 53 0.80 10.49 7.54
C GLY A 53 0.14 11.86 7.29
N PHE A 54 -0.32 12.11 6.06
CA PHE A 54 -1.01 13.37 5.72
C PHE A 54 -2.30 13.57 6.52
N LYS A 55 -2.99 12.47 6.81
CA LYS A 55 -4.18 12.41 7.67
C LYS A 55 -3.97 13.09 9.01
N GLU A 56 -2.82 12.88 9.64
CA GLU A 56 -2.53 13.33 11.00
C GLU A 56 -2.47 14.85 11.10
N TYR A 57 -1.95 15.51 10.06
CA TYR A 57 -2.05 16.97 9.99
C TYR A 57 -3.51 17.42 9.91
N TRP A 58 -4.32 16.80 9.05
CA TRP A 58 -5.72 17.19 8.85
C TRP A 58 -6.63 16.89 10.04
N GLU A 59 -6.34 15.84 10.80
CA GLU A 59 -7.00 15.57 12.09
C GLU A 59 -6.69 16.69 13.10
N LEU A 60 -5.44 17.15 13.17
CA LEU A 60 -5.06 18.26 14.05
C LEU A 60 -5.66 19.60 13.59
N ILE A 61 -5.66 19.88 12.29
CA ILE A 61 -6.26 21.09 11.70
C ILE A 61 -7.74 21.18 12.05
N ARG A 62 -8.49 20.08 11.91
CA ARG A 62 -9.92 20.05 12.25
C ARG A 62 -10.20 20.03 13.76
N LYS A 63 -9.25 19.55 14.57
CA LYS A 63 -9.36 19.50 16.03
C LYS A 63 -9.13 20.86 16.68
N TYR A 64 -8.20 21.66 16.17
CA TYR A 64 -7.78 22.91 16.81
C TYR A 64 -8.08 24.14 15.93
N PRO A 65 -9.03 25.02 16.32
CA PRO A 65 -9.35 26.23 15.55
C PRO A 65 -8.16 27.16 15.27
N LYS A 66 -7.13 27.12 16.13
CA LYS A 66 -5.88 27.88 15.98
C LYS A 66 -5.02 27.37 14.81
N TYR A 67 -5.11 26.08 14.50
CA TYR A 67 -4.35 25.46 13.42
C TYR A 67 -5.15 25.47 12.13
N GLN A 68 -4.91 26.46 11.28
CA GLN A 68 -5.73 26.75 10.10
C GLN A 68 -5.16 26.15 8.80
N GLY A 69 -4.34 25.09 8.90
CA GLY A 69 -3.80 24.37 7.75
C GLY A 69 -2.37 24.75 7.37
N GLY A 70 -2.05 24.63 6.09
CA GLY A 70 -0.73 24.91 5.55
C GLY A 70 -0.67 24.72 4.04
N PHE A 71 0.51 24.93 3.47
CA PHE A 71 0.76 24.79 2.04
C PHE A 71 1.68 23.59 1.78
N ILE A 72 1.19 22.61 1.02
CA ILE A 72 1.96 21.41 0.66
C ILE A 72 3.17 21.83 -0.17
N TRP A 73 4.34 21.27 0.13
CA TRP A 73 5.53 21.42 -0.71
C TRP A 73 5.75 20.19 -1.60
N ASP A 74 5.57 20.25 -2.91
CA ASP A 74 5.06 21.38 -3.71
C ASP A 74 4.06 20.93 -4.78
N PHE A 75 3.70 21.83 -5.70
CA PHE A 75 2.68 21.52 -6.70
C PHE A 75 3.18 20.55 -7.78
N VAL A 76 4.34 20.81 -8.38
CA VAL A 76 4.79 20.14 -9.61
C VAL A 76 6.28 19.83 -9.59
N ASP A 77 6.62 18.59 -9.94
CA ASP A 77 8.01 18.17 -10.14
C ASP A 77 8.70 19.05 -11.20
N GLN A 78 9.90 19.54 -10.90
CA GLN A 78 10.65 20.46 -11.77
C GLN A 78 11.60 19.72 -12.72
N GLY A 79 11.17 18.56 -13.23
CA GLY A 79 11.92 17.75 -14.18
C GLY A 79 11.81 18.25 -15.62
N LEU A 80 12.92 18.22 -16.38
CA LEU A 80 12.97 18.62 -17.78
C LEU A 80 12.78 17.41 -18.70
N LEU A 81 11.82 17.49 -19.62
CA LEU A 81 11.65 16.43 -20.61
C LEU A 81 12.81 16.43 -21.60
N VAL A 82 13.57 15.35 -21.64
CA VAL A 82 14.68 15.14 -22.58
C VAL A 82 14.63 13.75 -23.18
N ARG A 83 15.46 13.50 -24.20
CA ARG A 83 15.71 12.14 -24.70
C ARG A 83 17.06 11.66 -24.21
N ASN A 84 17.10 10.44 -23.68
CA ASN A 84 18.33 9.77 -23.28
C ASN A 84 19.16 9.35 -24.53
N LYS A 85 20.29 8.68 -24.32
CA LYS A 85 21.19 8.22 -25.41
C LYS A 85 20.52 7.19 -26.34
N GLU A 86 19.58 6.42 -25.82
CA GLU A 86 18.80 5.41 -26.54
C GLU A 86 17.53 6.00 -27.20
N GLY A 87 17.30 7.31 -27.08
CA GLY A 87 16.18 8.02 -27.67
C GLY A 87 14.86 7.96 -26.87
N ARG A 88 14.86 7.37 -25.66
CA ARG A 88 13.72 7.29 -24.74
C ARG A 88 13.51 8.62 -24.03
N GLU A 89 12.25 8.97 -23.81
CA GLU A 89 11.88 10.19 -23.07
C GLU A 89 12.02 9.98 -21.56
N ILE A 90 12.75 10.89 -20.90
CA ILE A 90 12.96 10.91 -19.46
C ILE A 90 12.68 12.32 -18.92
N PHE A 91 12.31 12.41 -17.64
CA PHE A 91 12.30 13.67 -16.91
C PHE A 91 13.65 13.84 -16.20
N ALA A 92 14.55 14.60 -16.82
CA ALA A 92 15.85 14.92 -16.26
C ALA A 92 15.74 15.87 -15.07
N TYR A 93 16.69 15.76 -14.15
CA TYR A 93 16.80 16.57 -12.94
C TYR A 93 18.27 16.98 -12.70
N GLY A 94 18.58 17.57 -11.54
CA GLY A 94 19.94 17.97 -11.20
C GLY A 94 20.93 16.82 -11.43
N GLY A 95 22.08 17.09 -12.05
CA GLY A 95 23.09 16.06 -12.36
C GLY A 95 23.11 15.63 -13.83
N ASP A 96 22.00 15.79 -14.56
CA ASP A 96 21.89 15.28 -15.94
C ASP A 96 22.52 16.19 -17.00
N PHE A 97 22.85 17.44 -16.63
CA PHE A 97 23.37 18.44 -17.55
C PHE A 97 24.82 18.81 -17.23
N GLY A 98 25.69 18.74 -18.23
CA GLY A 98 27.12 19.03 -18.08
C GLY A 98 27.94 17.80 -17.72
N ARG A 99 29.26 17.97 -17.54
CA ARG A 99 30.17 16.86 -17.21
C ARG A 99 30.33 16.64 -15.71
N TYR A 100 30.31 17.73 -14.94
CA TYR A 100 30.44 17.77 -13.49
C TYR A 100 29.62 18.95 -12.93
N PRO A 101 28.29 18.92 -13.05
CA PRO A 101 27.46 19.99 -12.51
C PRO A 101 27.51 20.00 -10.98
N ALA A 102 27.54 21.20 -10.39
CA ALA A 102 27.08 21.34 -9.00
C ALA A 102 25.59 21.01 -8.97
N SER A 103 25.17 20.10 -8.09
CA SER A 103 23.85 19.49 -8.16
C SER A 103 23.37 19.03 -6.78
N ASP A 104 22.09 19.28 -6.50
CA ASP A 104 21.33 18.67 -5.40
C ASP A 104 20.45 17.50 -5.92
N HIS A 105 20.82 16.96 -7.09
CA HIS A 105 20.21 15.81 -7.74
C HIS A 105 18.69 15.95 -7.91
N ASN A 106 17.91 14.96 -7.46
CA ASN A 106 16.47 14.92 -7.68
C ASN A 106 15.67 15.77 -6.67
N PHE A 107 16.33 16.59 -5.83
CA PHE A 107 15.66 17.40 -4.81
C PHE A 107 14.73 18.49 -5.38
N ASN A 108 14.78 18.74 -6.69
CA ASN A 108 13.83 19.60 -7.41
C ASN A 108 12.51 18.91 -7.80
N ASN A 109 12.35 17.60 -7.55
CA ASN A 109 11.14 16.84 -7.85
C ASN A 109 10.34 16.60 -6.56
N ASN A 110 9.49 17.56 -6.17
CA ASN A 110 8.73 17.52 -4.91
C ASN A 110 7.21 17.57 -5.13
N GLY A 111 6.73 17.28 -6.33
CA GLY A 111 5.38 17.62 -6.74
C GLY A 111 4.30 16.63 -6.32
N ILE A 112 3.13 17.17 -5.96
CA ILE A 112 1.88 16.38 -6.01
C ILE A 112 1.52 15.96 -7.43
N VAL A 113 2.03 16.64 -8.46
CA VAL A 113 1.95 16.22 -9.88
C VAL A 113 3.33 16.15 -10.53
N ARG A 114 3.46 15.29 -11.54
CA ARG A 114 4.66 15.16 -12.38
C ARG A 114 4.85 16.36 -13.33
N PRO A 115 6.00 16.46 -14.04
CA PRO A 115 6.20 17.58 -14.97
C PRO A 115 5.17 17.63 -16.11
N ASP A 116 4.59 16.49 -16.50
CA ASP A 116 3.49 16.39 -17.47
C ASP A 116 2.09 16.68 -16.90
N ARG A 117 2.01 17.17 -15.64
CA ARG A 117 0.78 17.47 -14.89
C ARG A 117 -0.10 16.25 -14.60
N LYS A 118 0.43 15.03 -14.82
CA LYS A 118 -0.24 13.83 -14.32
C LYS A 118 -0.09 13.76 -12.81
N PRO A 119 -1.18 13.60 -12.04
CA PRO A 119 -1.11 13.52 -10.59
C PRO A 119 -0.29 12.30 -10.15
N ASN A 120 0.64 12.49 -9.22
CA ASN A 120 1.26 11.38 -8.52
C ASN A 120 0.19 10.68 -7.64
N PRO A 121 0.31 9.39 -7.31
CA PRO A 121 -0.72 8.64 -6.58
C PRO A 121 -1.17 9.32 -5.28
N HIS A 122 -0.25 9.97 -4.56
CA HIS A 122 -0.57 10.73 -3.35
C HIS A 122 -1.48 11.94 -3.53
N ALA A 123 -1.68 12.45 -4.75
CA ALA A 123 -2.63 13.52 -5.01
C ALA A 123 -4.08 13.11 -4.66
N SER A 124 -4.38 11.82 -4.73
CA SER A 124 -5.67 11.27 -4.30
C SER A 124 -5.89 11.46 -2.79
N GLU A 125 -4.87 11.26 -1.97
CA GLU A 125 -4.92 11.47 -0.51
C GLU A 125 -5.13 12.95 -0.18
N VAL A 126 -4.45 13.83 -0.92
CA VAL A 126 -4.65 15.28 -0.81
C VAL A 126 -6.10 15.66 -1.10
N ARG A 127 -6.63 15.20 -2.23
CA ARG A 127 -8.03 15.44 -2.63
C ARG A 127 -9.01 14.98 -1.56
N TYR A 128 -8.79 13.79 -0.99
CA TYR A 128 -9.68 13.23 0.03
C TYR A 128 -9.73 14.10 1.29
N TYR A 129 -8.59 14.53 1.82
CA TYR A 129 -8.59 15.37 3.02
C TYR A 129 -8.97 16.84 2.76
N HIS A 130 -8.80 17.33 1.53
CA HIS A 130 -9.21 18.68 1.12
C HIS A 130 -10.68 18.78 0.70
N GLN A 131 -11.44 17.68 0.72
CA GLN A 131 -12.87 17.73 0.43
C GLN A 131 -13.63 18.49 1.53
N ASN A 132 -14.69 19.20 1.15
CA ASN A 132 -15.47 20.05 2.06
C ASN A 132 -16.81 19.44 2.48
N ILE A 133 -17.06 18.17 2.14
CA ILE A 133 -18.27 17.46 2.54
C ILE A 133 -17.85 16.18 3.25
N TRP A 134 -18.22 16.09 4.52
CA TRP A 134 -17.90 14.94 5.36
C TRP A 134 -19.16 14.19 5.74
N THR A 135 -19.06 12.88 5.86
CA THR A 135 -20.19 12.03 6.22
C THR A 135 -19.82 11.23 7.46
N ALA A 136 -20.74 11.15 8.41
CA ALA A 136 -20.69 10.20 9.51
C ALA A 136 -21.88 9.24 9.39
N LEU A 137 -21.67 7.95 9.62
CA LEU A 137 -22.76 6.98 9.69
C LEU A 137 -23.40 7.07 11.09
N THR A 138 -24.70 7.39 11.13
CA THR A 138 -25.42 7.59 12.41
C THR A 138 -26.39 6.45 12.75
N ASP A 139 -26.93 5.76 11.74
CA ASP A 139 -27.74 4.54 11.92
C ASP A 139 -27.53 3.59 10.73
N THR A 140 -26.82 2.49 10.98
CA THR A 140 -26.53 1.46 9.99
C THR A 140 -27.78 0.69 9.54
N VAL A 141 -28.79 0.52 10.40
CA VAL A 141 -29.97 -0.29 10.06
C VAL A 141 -30.92 0.51 9.18
N ARG A 142 -31.12 1.79 9.51
CA ARG A 142 -32.00 2.69 8.77
C ARG A 142 -31.34 3.33 7.55
N GLY A 143 -30.01 3.33 7.48
CA GLY A 143 -29.28 4.07 6.46
C GLY A 143 -29.37 5.57 6.70
N GLU A 144 -29.19 6.00 7.94
CA GLU A 144 -29.13 7.42 8.30
C GLU A 144 -27.67 7.86 8.40
N VAL A 145 -27.30 8.86 7.62
CA VAL A 145 -25.99 9.50 7.66
C VAL A 145 -26.12 10.95 8.11
N GLU A 146 -25.10 11.48 8.78
CA GLU A 146 -24.96 12.91 9.02
C GLU A 146 -24.00 13.50 7.97
N VAL A 147 -24.50 14.45 7.19
CA VAL A 147 -23.73 15.21 6.21
C VAL A 147 -23.29 16.52 6.84
N TYR A 148 -21.98 16.78 6.83
CA TYR A 148 -21.37 18.02 7.26
C TYR A 148 -20.86 18.80 6.07
N ASN A 149 -21.37 20.03 5.91
CA ASN A 149 -20.86 20.98 4.94
C ASN A 149 -19.77 21.84 5.58
N GLU A 150 -18.50 21.52 5.31
CA GLU A 150 -17.33 22.25 5.80
C GLU A 150 -17.05 23.54 5.00
N ASN A 151 -17.83 23.84 3.94
CA ASN A 151 -17.73 25.12 3.25
C ASN A 151 -18.21 26.28 4.16
N PHE A 152 -17.58 27.45 4.02
CA PHE A 152 -17.93 28.64 4.80
C PHE A 152 -19.01 29.52 4.16
N PHE A 153 -19.17 29.48 2.83
CA PHE A 153 -19.99 30.45 2.10
C PHE A 153 -20.97 29.84 1.09
N THR A 154 -20.94 28.53 0.88
CA THR A 154 -21.76 27.84 -0.13
C THR A 154 -22.55 26.72 0.53
N ASP A 155 -23.84 26.62 0.23
CA ASP A 155 -24.68 25.50 0.63
C ASP A 155 -24.52 24.29 -0.32
N LEU A 156 -25.22 23.20 -0.05
CA LEU A 156 -25.19 21.99 -0.88
C LEU A 156 -26.35 21.88 -1.89
N SER A 157 -27.03 22.99 -2.22
CA SER A 157 -28.21 22.96 -3.12
C SER A 157 -27.88 22.48 -4.54
N ASN A 158 -26.66 22.76 -5.03
CA ASN A 158 -26.14 22.27 -6.32
C ASN A 158 -25.50 20.86 -6.22
N VAL A 159 -25.62 20.16 -5.10
CA VAL A 159 -24.94 18.88 -4.87
C VAL A 159 -25.96 17.76 -4.67
N SER A 160 -25.71 16.62 -5.29
CA SER A 160 -26.45 15.38 -5.06
C SER A 160 -25.56 14.36 -4.34
N LEU A 161 -26.16 13.56 -3.44
CA LEU A 161 -25.50 12.44 -2.76
C LEU A 161 -25.88 11.13 -3.48
N TYR A 162 -24.87 10.42 -3.97
CA TYR A 162 -24.97 9.07 -4.49
C TYR A 162 -24.49 8.09 -3.43
N TRP A 163 -25.16 6.96 -3.28
CA TRP A 163 -24.72 5.91 -2.36
C TRP A 163 -24.78 4.55 -3.03
N ASP A 164 -23.87 3.66 -2.64
CA ASP A 164 -23.89 2.25 -3.02
C ASP A 164 -23.53 1.36 -1.83
N LEU A 165 -24.23 0.23 -1.75
CA LEU A 165 -23.89 -0.90 -0.91
C LEU A 165 -23.14 -1.92 -1.76
N SER A 166 -21.97 -2.32 -1.30
CA SER A 166 -21.14 -3.30 -1.99
C SER A 166 -20.86 -4.50 -1.10
N GLU A 167 -21.19 -5.70 -1.58
CA GLU A 167 -20.81 -6.97 -0.95
C GLU A 167 -19.54 -7.50 -1.62
N ASN A 168 -18.45 -7.66 -0.86
CA ASN A 168 -17.13 -8.02 -1.37
C ASN A 168 -16.70 -7.17 -2.60
N GLY A 169 -17.05 -5.89 -2.61
CA GLY A 169 -16.74 -4.95 -3.70
C GLY A 169 -17.68 -5.01 -4.90
N THR A 170 -18.71 -5.87 -4.90
CA THR A 170 -19.76 -5.89 -5.93
C THR A 170 -20.97 -5.11 -5.45
N VAL A 171 -21.43 -4.12 -6.23
CA VAL A 171 -22.61 -3.30 -5.88
C VAL A 171 -23.87 -4.18 -5.86
N VAL A 172 -24.57 -4.19 -4.73
CA VAL A 172 -25.82 -4.94 -4.49
C VAL A 172 -27.04 -4.03 -4.35
N ALA A 173 -26.84 -2.77 -4.02
CA ALA A 173 -27.87 -1.74 -4.02
C ALA A 173 -27.22 -0.37 -4.20
N GLU A 174 -27.94 0.56 -4.80
CA GLU A 174 -27.50 1.94 -4.96
C GLU A 174 -28.69 2.89 -4.94
N GLY A 175 -28.42 4.17 -4.74
CA GLY A 175 -29.45 5.18 -4.76
C GLY A 175 -28.91 6.60 -4.82
N LEU A 176 -29.85 7.53 -4.86
CA LEU A 176 -29.59 8.95 -5.06
C LEU A 176 -30.46 9.75 -4.09
N VAL A 177 -29.84 10.68 -3.38
CA VAL A 177 -30.53 11.78 -2.72
C VAL A 177 -30.27 13.02 -3.57
N PRO A 178 -31.24 13.45 -4.39
CA PRO A 178 -31.03 14.51 -5.37
C PRO A 178 -30.89 15.88 -4.72
N ASP A 179 -31.48 16.12 -3.56
CA ASP A 179 -31.52 17.43 -2.93
C ASP A 179 -30.97 17.37 -1.50
N LEU A 180 -29.94 18.19 -1.25
CA LEU A 180 -29.33 18.36 0.06
C LEU A 180 -29.61 19.77 0.58
N VAL A 181 -30.35 19.86 1.68
CA VAL A 181 -30.60 21.12 2.37
C VAL A 181 -29.61 21.24 3.53
N VAL A 182 -28.34 21.54 3.20
CA VAL A 182 -27.26 21.69 4.18
C VAL A 182 -26.56 23.03 3.96
N GLY A 183 -26.79 23.98 4.86
CA GLY A 183 -26.15 25.30 4.81
C GLY A 183 -24.65 25.23 5.12
N PRO A 184 -23.90 26.32 4.88
CA PRO A 184 -22.48 26.41 5.25
C PRO A 184 -22.27 26.12 6.74
N GLN A 185 -21.23 25.35 7.07
CA GLN A 185 -20.88 24.94 8.45
C GLN A 185 -21.97 24.13 9.18
N GLN A 186 -23.00 23.62 8.49
CA GLN A 186 -24.09 22.88 9.11
C GLN A 186 -23.92 21.36 8.99
N ARG A 187 -24.55 20.66 9.94
CA ARG A 187 -24.72 19.20 9.98
C ARG A 187 -26.19 18.86 9.84
N VAL A 188 -26.52 17.96 8.93
CA VAL A 188 -27.90 17.52 8.70
C VAL A 188 -27.93 16.00 8.54
N LYS A 189 -28.90 15.38 9.20
CA LYS A 189 -29.20 13.96 9.04
C LYS A 189 -29.96 13.73 7.74
N VAL A 190 -29.48 12.78 6.96
CA VAL A 190 -30.05 12.39 5.65
C VAL A 190 -30.35 10.90 5.71
N LEU A 191 -31.59 10.55 5.40
CA LEU A 191 -31.99 9.16 5.20
C LEU A 191 -31.68 8.77 3.75
N LEU A 192 -30.97 7.66 3.58
CA LEU A 192 -30.68 7.12 2.26
C LEU A 192 -31.94 6.39 1.74
N GLU A 193 -32.74 7.07 0.91
CA GLU A 193 -33.94 6.46 0.32
C GLU A 193 -33.58 5.19 -0.47
N GLY A 194 -34.38 4.14 -0.30
CA GLY A 194 -34.13 2.83 -0.90
C GLY A 194 -33.11 1.96 -0.14
N TYR A 195 -32.35 2.53 0.81
CA TYR A 195 -31.40 1.76 1.62
C TYR A 195 -32.11 0.68 2.43
N ARG A 196 -31.58 -0.54 2.38
CA ARG A 196 -32.00 -1.64 3.23
C ARG A 196 -30.76 -2.36 3.71
N PHE A 197 -30.57 -2.41 5.03
CA PHE A 197 -29.50 -3.22 5.60
C PHE A 197 -29.81 -4.70 5.32
N MET A 198 -28.93 -5.35 4.55
CA MET A 198 -28.96 -6.78 4.31
C MET A 198 -27.70 -7.37 4.91
N LYS A 199 -27.85 -8.17 5.97
CA LYS A 199 -26.71 -8.87 6.53
C LYS A 199 -26.18 -9.84 5.46
N PRO A 200 -24.92 -9.72 5.04
CA PRO A 200 -24.37 -10.60 4.03
C PRO A 200 -24.17 -12.00 4.60
N ALA A 201 -23.93 -12.99 3.74
CA ALA A 201 -23.55 -14.34 4.16
C ALA A 201 -22.27 -14.30 5.02
N GLU A 202 -22.06 -15.33 5.86
CA GLU A 202 -20.87 -15.43 6.70
C GLU A 202 -19.59 -15.34 5.86
N GLY A 203 -18.58 -14.64 6.38
CA GLY A 203 -17.32 -14.38 5.68
C GLY A 203 -17.33 -13.19 4.73
N ARG A 204 -18.50 -12.69 4.29
CA ARG A 204 -18.58 -11.58 3.33
C ARG A 204 -18.56 -10.22 4.02
N GLU A 205 -17.92 -9.26 3.37
CA GLU A 205 -17.84 -7.86 3.79
C GLU A 205 -18.92 -7.03 3.11
N LEU A 206 -19.58 -6.15 3.87
CA LEU A 206 -20.54 -5.18 3.35
C LEU A 206 -20.01 -3.77 3.59
N THR A 207 -19.88 -2.98 2.53
CA THR A 207 -19.48 -1.56 2.62
C THR A 207 -20.58 -0.65 2.10
N LEU A 208 -20.65 0.56 2.67
CA LEU A 208 -21.46 1.67 2.17
C LEU A 208 -20.52 2.75 1.67
N ARG A 209 -20.58 3.08 0.38
CA ARG A 209 -19.93 4.27 -0.17
C ARG A 209 -20.95 5.38 -0.34
N VAL A 210 -20.54 6.60 -0.04
CA VAL A 210 -21.25 7.83 -0.44
C VAL A 210 -20.32 8.70 -1.28
N ALA A 211 -20.89 9.34 -2.29
CA ALA A 211 -20.19 10.24 -3.20
C ALA A 211 -21.06 11.46 -3.48
N TYR A 212 -20.43 12.64 -3.53
CA TYR A 212 -21.10 13.91 -3.75
C TYR A 212 -20.71 14.45 -5.12
N ARG A 213 -21.70 14.85 -5.93
CA ARG A 213 -21.46 15.39 -7.27
C ARG A 213 -22.25 16.66 -7.47
N GLU A 214 -21.67 17.61 -8.18
CA GLU A 214 -22.37 18.82 -8.61
C GLU A 214 -23.41 18.47 -9.69
N LYS A 215 -24.61 19.02 -9.57
CA LYS A 215 -25.69 18.91 -10.57
C LYS A 215 -25.30 19.70 -11.82
N MET A 216 -24.82 20.93 -11.59
CA MET A 216 -24.20 21.78 -12.60
C MET A 216 -22.70 21.88 -12.28
N PRO A 217 -21.82 21.24 -13.06
CA PRO A 217 -20.40 21.19 -12.75
C PRO A 217 -19.76 22.57 -12.85
N SER A 218 -18.85 22.84 -11.93
CA SER A 218 -17.97 24.01 -11.96
C SER A 218 -17.06 24.00 -13.20
N PRO A 219 -16.62 25.15 -13.75
CA PRO A 219 -15.90 25.23 -15.03
C PRO A 219 -14.61 24.40 -15.14
N LEU A 220 -13.99 24.04 -14.01
CA LEU A 220 -12.75 23.27 -13.94
C LEU A 220 -12.97 21.78 -13.69
N MET A 221 -14.22 21.36 -13.49
CA MET A 221 -14.57 19.99 -13.10
C MET A 221 -15.35 19.30 -14.22
N PRO A 222 -15.01 18.05 -14.59
CA PRO A 222 -15.82 17.31 -15.54
C PRO A 222 -17.19 16.96 -14.92
N PRO A 223 -18.26 16.87 -15.74
CA PRO A 223 -19.55 16.39 -15.27
C PRO A 223 -19.44 15.02 -14.58
N GLY A 224 -20.15 14.83 -13.47
CA GLY A 224 -20.16 13.56 -12.73
C GLY A 224 -18.95 13.31 -11.84
N TYR A 225 -18.04 14.29 -11.68
CA TYR A 225 -16.90 14.17 -10.78
C TYR A 225 -17.33 14.14 -9.31
N ASP A 226 -16.80 13.17 -8.55
CA ASP A 226 -17.01 13.08 -7.10
C ASP A 226 -16.25 14.21 -6.38
N ILE A 227 -16.90 15.30 -6.00
CA ILE A 227 -16.23 16.42 -5.28
C ILE A 227 -15.88 16.06 -3.82
N ALA A 228 -16.55 15.04 -3.27
CA ALA A 228 -16.26 14.45 -1.97
C ALA A 228 -16.73 13.00 -1.97
N ARG A 229 -16.09 12.14 -1.17
CA ARG A 229 -16.46 10.72 -1.06
C ARG A 229 -16.07 10.15 0.30
N GLN A 230 -16.81 9.13 0.75
CA GLN A 230 -16.55 8.41 2.00
C GLN A 230 -16.98 6.95 1.83
N GLN A 231 -16.27 6.02 2.49
CA GLN A 231 -16.69 4.62 2.58
C GLN A 231 -16.71 4.16 4.04
N PHE A 232 -17.72 3.38 4.40
CA PHE A 232 -17.88 2.76 5.70
C PHE A 232 -17.93 1.23 5.54
N VAL A 233 -17.25 0.51 6.44
CA VAL A 233 -17.43 -0.94 6.58
C VAL A 233 -18.60 -1.17 7.53
N LEU A 234 -19.70 -1.71 7.01
CA LEU A 234 -20.91 -1.99 7.78
C LEU A 234 -20.84 -3.36 8.47
N VAL A 235 -20.32 -4.35 7.73
CA VAL A 235 -20.03 -5.69 8.22
C VAL A 235 -18.62 -6.02 7.78
N PRO A 236 -17.66 -6.23 8.69
CA PRO A 236 -16.27 -6.50 8.33
C PRO A 236 -16.13 -7.87 7.67
N TYR A 237 -15.11 -8.03 6.82
CA TYR A 237 -14.75 -9.32 6.24
C TYR A 237 -14.49 -10.37 7.33
N GLY A 238 -15.10 -11.55 7.18
CA GLY A 238 -14.88 -12.67 8.08
C GLY A 238 -13.71 -13.52 7.57
N PHE A 239 -12.54 -13.36 8.18
CA PHE A 239 -11.38 -14.19 7.85
C PHE A 239 -11.56 -15.61 8.36
N SER A 240 -11.43 -16.59 7.48
CA SER A 240 -11.48 -18.01 7.82
C SER A 240 -10.16 -18.49 8.39
N ASP A 241 -10.22 -19.46 9.30
CA ASP A 241 -9.05 -20.27 9.63
C ASP A 241 -8.63 -21.07 8.38
N VAL A 242 -7.46 -20.75 7.85
CA VAL A 242 -6.92 -21.30 6.60
C VAL A 242 -6.59 -22.79 6.70
N LEU A 243 -6.46 -23.33 7.92
CA LEU A 243 -6.23 -24.76 8.16
C LEU A 243 -7.53 -25.52 8.48
N ALA A 244 -8.56 -24.83 8.99
CA ALA A 244 -9.87 -25.44 9.30
C ALA A 244 -10.77 -25.64 8.06
N ALA A 245 -10.48 -24.94 6.96
CA ALA A 245 -11.25 -25.02 5.70
C ALA A 245 -11.12 -26.37 4.94
N THR A 246 -10.64 -27.42 5.60
CA THR A 246 -10.50 -28.79 5.09
C THR A 246 -11.78 -29.63 5.24
N ALA A 247 -12.78 -29.13 5.98
CA ALA A 247 -14.01 -29.88 6.26
C ALA A 247 -14.99 -30.01 5.06
N ASP A 248 -14.83 -29.20 4.01
CA ASP A 248 -15.66 -29.26 2.79
C ASP A 248 -15.02 -30.06 1.63
N ALA A 249 -13.84 -30.64 1.84
CA ALA A 249 -13.30 -31.61 0.90
C ALA A 249 -14.16 -32.87 1.00
N GLY A 250 -14.95 -33.16 -0.05
CA GLY A 250 -15.90 -34.28 -0.10
C GLY A 250 -15.31 -35.63 0.34
N GLU A 251 -16.19 -36.61 0.56
CA GLU A 251 -16.01 -37.86 1.34
C GLU A 251 -14.75 -38.75 1.10
N ASN A 252 -13.79 -38.38 0.23
CA ASN A 252 -12.47 -38.99 0.11
C ASN A 252 -11.42 -37.99 -0.41
N PRO A 253 -10.78 -37.15 0.42
CA PRO A 253 -9.63 -36.37 -0.01
C PRO A 253 -8.48 -37.32 -0.42
N LEU A 254 -8.01 -37.20 -1.66
CA LEU A 254 -6.84 -37.94 -2.12
C LEU A 254 -5.61 -37.53 -1.29
N PRO A 255 -4.79 -38.48 -0.83
CA PRO A 255 -3.64 -38.17 0.03
C PRO A 255 -2.61 -37.32 -0.73
N VAL A 256 -1.94 -36.40 -0.02
CA VAL A 256 -0.82 -35.62 -0.57
C VAL A 256 0.29 -36.58 -0.98
N LYS A 257 0.54 -36.68 -2.30
CA LYS A 257 1.59 -37.52 -2.85
C LYS A 257 2.95 -36.85 -2.63
N LYS A 258 3.92 -37.66 -2.24
CA LYS A 258 5.32 -37.25 -2.07
C LYS A 258 6.19 -37.95 -3.10
N GLU A 259 7.04 -37.19 -3.76
CA GLU A 259 8.15 -37.67 -4.58
C GLU A 259 9.44 -37.02 -4.09
N GLU A 260 10.43 -37.82 -3.72
CA GLU A 260 11.67 -37.31 -3.14
C GLU A 260 12.88 -37.78 -3.95
N GLN A 261 13.76 -36.82 -4.25
CA GLN A 261 15.04 -37.04 -4.88
C GLN A 261 16.16 -36.49 -3.98
N LEU A 262 17.42 -36.66 -4.40
CA LEU A 262 18.56 -36.16 -3.62
C LEU A 262 18.50 -34.64 -3.42
N ALA A 263 18.20 -33.90 -4.49
CA ALA A 263 18.24 -32.43 -4.50
C ALA A 263 16.88 -31.77 -4.22
N CYS A 264 15.77 -32.49 -4.38
CA CYS A 264 14.43 -31.91 -4.29
C CYS A 264 13.39 -32.84 -3.64
N LEU A 265 12.29 -32.22 -3.22
CA LEU A 265 11.08 -32.87 -2.73
C LEU A 265 9.89 -32.25 -3.48
N THR A 266 9.02 -33.06 -4.06
CA THR A 266 7.78 -32.61 -4.69
C THR A 266 6.58 -33.13 -3.92
N LEU A 267 5.67 -32.24 -3.56
CA LEU A 267 4.36 -32.56 -2.99
C LEU A 267 3.27 -32.28 -4.01
N THR A 268 2.38 -33.25 -4.25
CA THR A 268 1.28 -33.12 -5.22
C THR A 268 -0.06 -33.41 -4.54
N ALA A 269 -1.01 -32.49 -4.67
CA ALA A 269 -2.38 -32.65 -4.19
C ALA A 269 -3.35 -31.82 -5.03
N GLY A 270 -4.59 -32.28 -5.19
CA GLY A 270 -5.55 -31.67 -6.12
C GLY A 270 -4.94 -31.44 -7.51
N LYS A 271 -4.94 -30.18 -7.94
CA LYS A 271 -4.37 -29.74 -9.23
C LYS A 271 -2.92 -29.26 -9.14
N MET A 272 -2.35 -29.16 -7.95
CA MET A 272 -1.11 -28.45 -7.71
C MET A 272 0.03 -29.40 -7.35
N ALA A 273 1.21 -29.15 -7.91
CA ALA A 273 2.47 -29.74 -7.50
C ALA A 273 3.42 -28.63 -7.02
N VAL A 274 4.08 -28.83 -5.89
CA VAL A 274 5.02 -27.88 -5.27
C VAL A 274 6.36 -28.57 -5.10
N THR A 275 7.40 -28.04 -5.73
CA THR A 275 8.75 -28.61 -5.68
C THR A 275 9.68 -27.74 -4.85
N PHE A 276 10.20 -28.34 -3.79
CA PHE A 276 11.14 -27.76 -2.84
C PHE A 276 12.58 -28.15 -3.19
N ASN A 277 13.49 -27.20 -3.09
CA ASN A 277 14.91 -27.44 -3.18
C ASN A 277 15.49 -27.72 -1.80
N LYS A 278 16.08 -28.90 -1.59
CA LYS A 278 16.56 -29.33 -0.27
C LYS A 278 17.82 -28.60 0.20
N SER A 279 18.57 -27.99 -0.72
CA SER A 279 19.79 -27.24 -0.39
C SER A 279 19.49 -25.81 0.06
N THR A 280 18.42 -25.21 -0.45
CA THR A 280 18.01 -23.83 -0.11
C THR A 280 16.82 -23.80 0.83
N GLY A 281 15.97 -24.83 0.81
CA GLY A 281 14.69 -24.91 1.50
C GLY A 281 13.56 -24.11 0.85
N TRP A 282 13.79 -23.54 -0.34
CA TRP A 282 12.79 -22.75 -1.06
C TRP A 282 11.90 -23.60 -1.95
N VAL A 283 10.72 -23.07 -2.27
CA VAL A 283 9.90 -23.57 -3.38
C VAL A 283 10.47 -23.01 -4.68
N ASP A 284 11.03 -23.88 -5.52
CA ASP A 284 11.59 -23.50 -6.82
C ASP A 284 10.55 -23.64 -7.95
N TYR A 285 9.56 -24.52 -7.79
CA TYR A 285 8.50 -24.71 -8.79
C TYR A 285 7.12 -24.90 -8.16
N MET A 286 6.12 -24.29 -8.78
CA MET A 286 4.70 -24.60 -8.59
C MET A 286 4.08 -24.84 -9.95
N ASP A 287 3.45 -26.00 -10.11
CA ASP A 287 2.76 -26.39 -11.34
C ASP A 287 1.28 -26.63 -11.04
N VAL A 288 0.41 -26.06 -11.87
CA VAL A 288 -1.04 -26.32 -11.82
C VAL A 288 -1.43 -27.05 -13.09
N GLU A 289 -1.91 -28.28 -12.95
CA GLU A 289 -2.26 -29.17 -14.07
C GLU A 289 -1.11 -29.32 -15.10
N GLY A 290 0.12 -29.34 -14.59
CA GLY A 290 1.34 -29.45 -15.40
C GLY A 290 1.79 -28.16 -16.09
N ARG A 291 1.12 -27.02 -15.82
CA ARG A 291 1.57 -25.70 -16.29
C ARG A 291 2.41 -25.01 -15.22
N PRO A 292 3.60 -24.45 -15.58
CA PRO A 292 4.40 -23.66 -14.65
C PRO A 292 3.70 -22.37 -14.23
N MET A 293 3.60 -22.13 -12.93
CA MET A 293 3.11 -20.89 -12.33
C MET A 293 4.26 -19.96 -11.91
N MET A 294 5.48 -20.48 -11.84
CA MET A 294 6.68 -19.75 -11.43
C MET A 294 7.71 -19.68 -12.55
N GLU A 295 8.39 -18.54 -12.66
CA GLU A 295 9.44 -18.31 -13.64
C GLU A 295 10.69 -19.13 -13.29
N ALA A 296 11.26 -19.83 -14.27
CA ALA A 296 12.41 -20.69 -14.06
C ALA A 296 13.62 -19.88 -13.54
N GLY A 297 14.31 -20.42 -12.54
CA GLY A 297 15.47 -19.76 -11.91
C GLY A 297 15.12 -18.82 -10.74
N TYR A 298 13.84 -18.60 -10.47
CA TYR A 298 13.36 -17.90 -9.28
C TYR A 298 12.76 -18.89 -8.28
N SER A 299 12.60 -18.45 -7.02
CA SER A 299 11.96 -19.23 -5.96
C SER A 299 10.99 -18.33 -5.18
N LEU A 300 10.03 -18.91 -4.47
CA LEU A 300 9.24 -18.20 -3.46
C LEU A 300 10.15 -17.97 -2.25
N ARG A 301 10.45 -16.70 -1.93
CA ARG A 301 11.43 -16.34 -0.90
C ARG A 301 10.90 -15.26 0.05
N PRO A 302 11.36 -15.25 1.31
CA PRO A 302 11.19 -14.12 2.21
C PRO A 302 11.68 -12.81 1.57
N ASP A 303 10.90 -11.76 1.71
CA ASP A 303 11.20 -10.41 1.26
C ASP A 303 11.14 -9.45 2.45
N PHE A 304 12.32 -9.01 2.88
CA PHE A 304 12.49 -8.08 4.01
C PHE A 304 12.86 -6.67 3.56
N TRP A 305 12.88 -6.41 2.25
CA TRP A 305 13.41 -5.19 1.68
C TRP A 305 12.39 -4.51 0.76
N ARG A 306 12.53 -3.20 0.60
CA ARG A 306 11.85 -2.42 -0.43
C ARG A 306 12.85 -1.51 -1.11
N ALA A 307 12.60 -1.14 -2.36
CA ALA A 307 13.39 -0.13 -3.04
C ALA A 307 13.24 1.21 -2.31
N PRO A 308 14.33 1.84 -1.83
CA PRO A 308 14.20 3.02 -0.97
C PRO A 308 13.49 4.20 -1.68
N THR A 309 12.53 4.79 -0.98
CA THR A 309 11.89 6.03 -1.38
C THR A 309 12.80 7.24 -1.13
N ASP A 310 12.48 8.40 -1.68
CA ASP A 310 13.24 9.62 -1.38
C ASP A 310 13.23 9.98 0.11
N ASN A 311 12.11 9.74 0.81
CA ASN A 311 12.02 9.88 2.26
C ASN A 311 12.95 8.89 2.97
N ASP A 312 13.01 7.63 2.52
CA ASP A 312 13.93 6.64 3.08
C ASP A 312 15.39 7.11 2.97
N TYR A 313 15.79 7.64 1.80
CA TYR A 313 17.12 8.22 1.60
C TYR A 313 17.38 9.42 2.50
N GLY A 314 16.43 10.36 2.58
CA GLY A 314 16.51 11.55 3.40
C GLY A 314 16.68 11.25 4.89
N ALA A 315 16.01 10.22 5.38
CA ALA A 315 16.09 9.76 6.76
C ALA A 315 17.21 8.73 7.03
N GLY A 316 17.97 8.35 6.00
CA GLY A 316 19.03 7.34 6.09
C GLY A 316 18.52 5.93 6.42
N ILE A 317 17.25 5.63 6.17
CA ILE A 317 16.59 4.37 6.51
C ILE A 317 17.26 3.20 5.78
N GLN A 318 17.58 3.35 4.50
CA GLN A 318 18.26 2.35 3.69
C GLN A 318 19.62 1.94 4.28
N ARG A 319 20.32 2.86 4.96
CA ARG A 319 21.59 2.55 5.66
C ARG A 319 21.33 1.88 7.00
N ASN A 320 20.37 2.40 7.76
CA ASN A 320 20.02 1.86 9.08
C ASN A 320 19.47 0.42 9.00
N MET A 321 18.69 0.13 7.96
CA MET A 321 18.03 -1.17 7.76
C MET A 321 18.78 -2.09 6.79
N ALA A 322 19.93 -1.69 6.25
CA ALA A 322 20.71 -2.44 5.25
C ALA A 322 20.91 -3.95 5.58
N PRO A 323 21.11 -4.38 6.84
CA PRO A 323 21.20 -5.80 7.17
C PRO A 323 19.99 -6.64 6.72
N TRP A 324 18.80 -6.05 6.59
CA TRP A 324 17.60 -6.74 6.09
C TRP A 324 17.60 -6.98 4.58
N LYS A 325 18.42 -6.26 3.80
CA LYS A 325 18.55 -6.48 2.35
C LYS A 325 19.15 -7.86 2.03
N ALA A 326 20.09 -8.30 2.86
CA ALA A 326 20.73 -9.60 2.74
C ALA A 326 21.14 -10.12 4.14
N PRO A 327 20.21 -10.72 4.91
CA PRO A 327 20.44 -11.05 6.32
C PRO A 327 21.33 -12.29 6.55
N GLY A 328 22.05 -12.74 5.52
CA GLY A 328 22.93 -13.90 5.59
C GLY A 328 22.23 -15.23 5.85
N MET A 329 21.05 -15.46 5.26
CA MET A 329 20.19 -16.63 5.55
C MET A 329 20.94 -17.97 5.37
N GLN A 330 21.03 -18.75 6.44
CA GLN A 330 21.68 -20.06 6.46
C GLN A 330 20.67 -21.16 6.79
N LEU A 331 20.44 -22.07 5.84
CA LEU A 331 19.61 -23.25 6.07
C LEU A 331 20.26 -24.15 7.15
N LYS A 332 19.51 -24.48 8.19
CA LYS A 332 19.95 -25.40 9.27
C LYS A 332 19.22 -26.71 9.26
N LYS A 333 17.94 -26.69 8.88
CA LYS A 333 17.09 -27.87 8.94
C LYS A 333 16.02 -27.82 7.86
N PHE A 334 15.79 -28.95 7.23
CA PHE A 334 14.72 -29.18 6.27
C PHE A 334 14.02 -30.46 6.71
N GLU A 335 12.76 -30.32 7.13
CA GLU A 335 11.96 -31.42 7.65
C GLU A 335 10.68 -31.56 6.85
N GLU A 336 10.26 -32.79 6.64
CA GLU A 336 9.01 -33.11 6.00
C GLU A 336 8.30 -34.18 6.83
N ALA A 337 7.01 -33.97 7.10
CA ALA A 337 6.18 -34.93 7.79
C ALA A 337 4.72 -34.83 7.35
N ALA A 338 4.00 -35.95 7.46
CA ALA A 338 2.53 -35.91 7.42
C ALA A 338 1.99 -35.20 8.68
N CYS A 339 0.91 -34.43 8.53
CA CYS A 339 0.18 -33.79 9.62
C CYS A 339 -1.32 -34.10 9.52
N ALA A 340 -2.13 -33.59 10.45
CA ALA A 340 -3.57 -33.86 10.46
C ALA A 340 -4.27 -33.27 9.23
N GLU A 341 -3.79 -32.13 8.76
CA GLU A 341 -4.37 -31.33 7.67
C GLU A 341 -3.86 -31.74 6.29
N GLY A 342 -2.77 -32.53 6.21
CA GLY A 342 -2.13 -32.87 4.94
C GLY A 342 -0.66 -33.28 5.12
N ARG A 343 0.25 -32.60 4.42
CA ARG A 343 1.70 -32.85 4.53
C ARG A 343 2.45 -31.54 4.62
N GLN A 344 3.40 -31.48 5.55
CA GLN A 344 4.08 -30.26 5.92
C GLN A 344 5.58 -30.35 5.65
N VAL A 345 6.15 -29.25 5.13
CA VAL A 345 7.60 -29.01 5.05
C VAL A 345 7.93 -27.86 6.00
N VAL A 346 8.84 -28.10 6.95
CA VAL A 346 9.32 -27.09 7.90
C VAL A 346 10.80 -26.84 7.66
N VAL A 347 11.15 -25.57 7.50
CA VAL A 347 12.50 -25.14 7.15
C VAL A 347 13.00 -24.11 8.14
N HIS A 348 14.18 -24.35 8.70
CA HIS A 348 14.79 -23.48 9.72
C HIS A 348 16.02 -22.78 9.18
N TYR A 349 16.05 -21.46 9.33
CA TYR A 349 17.18 -20.60 8.96
C TYR A 349 17.74 -19.86 10.17
N GLU A 350 19.06 -19.67 10.18
CA GLU A 350 19.70 -18.61 10.97
C GLU A 350 19.97 -17.39 10.10
N LEU A 351 19.75 -16.21 10.66
CA LEU A 351 19.97 -14.91 10.03
C LEU A 351 20.99 -14.14 10.90
N PRO A 352 22.30 -14.41 10.76
CA PRO A 352 23.33 -13.91 11.66
C PRO A 352 23.45 -12.38 11.65
N ASP A 353 23.30 -11.74 10.48
CA ASP A 353 23.50 -10.29 10.32
C ASP A 353 22.40 -9.48 11.01
N VAL A 354 21.25 -10.11 11.26
CA VAL A 354 20.11 -9.55 11.99
C VAL A 354 19.80 -10.31 13.27
N LYS A 355 20.72 -11.15 13.77
CA LYS A 355 20.61 -11.89 15.04
C LYS A 355 19.23 -12.55 15.26
N SER A 356 18.73 -13.20 14.22
CA SER A 356 17.39 -13.77 14.20
C SER A 356 17.38 -15.19 13.67
N ARG A 357 16.26 -15.88 13.86
CA ARG A 357 15.94 -17.15 13.19
C ARG A 357 14.66 -16.99 12.39
N LEU A 358 14.57 -17.69 11.28
CA LEU A 358 13.36 -17.74 10.47
C LEU A 358 12.91 -19.18 10.34
N VAL A 359 11.64 -19.43 10.60
CA VAL A 359 10.99 -20.72 10.36
C VAL A 359 9.97 -20.52 9.25
N MET A 360 10.13 -21.27 8.17
CA MET A 360 9.15 -21.37 7.11
C MET A 360 8.39 -22.68 7.27
N THR A 361 7.07 -22.63 7.21
CA THR A 361 6.22 -23.81 7.28
C THR A 361 5.28 -23.81 6.08
N TYR A 362 5.41 -24.83 5.25
CA TYR A 362 4.59 -25.03 4.06
C TYR A 362 3.71 -26.24 4.28
N THR A 363 2.39 -26.07 4.33
CA THR A 363 1.43 -27.15 4.52
C THR A 363 0.64 -27.34 3.23
N MET A 364 0.88 -28.46 2.54
CA MET A 364 0.13 -28.85 1.36
C MET A 364 -1.15 -29.56 1.81
N LEU A 365 -2.29 -28.99 1.46
CA LEU A 365 -3.61 -29.54 1.79
C LEU A 365 -4.09 -30.50 0.68
N PRO A 366 -4.86 -31.55 0.99
CA PRO A 366 -5.35 -32.55 0.02
C PRO A 366 -6.08 -31.99 -1.20
N GLU A 367 -6.79 -30.87 -1.05
CA GLU A 367 -7.52 -30.17 -2.10
C GLU A 367 -6.61 -29.40 -3.09
N GLY A 368 -5.31 -29.32 -2.82
CA GLY A 368 -4.35 -28.64 -3.71
C GLY A 368 -4.17 -27.16 -3.41
N ARG A 369 -4.19 -26.78 -2.13
CA ARG A 369 -3.80 -25.45 -1.62
C ARG A 369 -2.52 -25.56 -0.80
N LEU A 370 -1.69 -24.51 -0.84
CA LEU A 370 -0.45 -24.44 -0.06
C LEU A 370 -0.60 -23.33 0.99
N VAL A 371 -0.64 -23.70 2.26
CA VAL A 371 -0.60 -22.75 3.36
C VAL A 371 0.85 -22.46 3.71
N VAL A 372 1.26 -21.20 3.65
CA VAL A 372 2.62 -20.75 3.94
C VAL A 372 2.62 -19.90 5.20
N ASN A 373 3.37 -20.33 6.21
CA ASN A 373 3.65 -19.55 7.41
C ASN A 373 5.13 -19.14 7.44
N GLN A 374 5.36 -17.86 7.72
CA GLN A 374 6.67 -17.26 7.92
C GLN A 374 6.75 -16.74 9.35
N HIS A 375 7.64 -17.31 10.15
CA HIS A 375 7.81 -16.95 11.56
C HIS A 375 9.26 -16.49 11.83
N LEU A 376 9.42 -15.20 12.08
CA LEU A 376 10.68 -14.58 12.47
C LEU A 376 10.77 -14.52 13.99
N ILE A 377 11.88 -15.01 14.52
CA ILE A 377 12.18 -15.05 15.95
C ILE A 377 13.45 -14.25 16.17
N VAL A 378 13.36 -13.16 16.93
CA VAL A 378 14.48 -12.24 17.15
C VAL A 378 15.22 -12.56 18.46
N ASP A 379 16.52 -12.27 18.53
CA ASP A 379 17.21 -12.21 19.82
C ASP A 379 16.76 -10.96 20.60
N LYS A 380 15.94 -11.17 21.64
CA LYS A 380 15.40 -10.10 22.51
C LYS A 380 16.48 -9.36 23.31
N ASN A 381 17.67 -9.93 23.43
CA ASN A 381 18.81 -9.28 24.10
C ASN A 381 19.67 -8.45 23.14
N ALA A 382 19.44 -8.55 21.83
CA ALA A 382 20.16 -7.78 20.84
C ALA A 382 19.80 -6.29 20.95
N LYS A 383 20.81 -5.47 21.25
CA LYS A 383 20.65 -4.01 21.35
C LYS A 383 20.84 -3.36 19.99
N LYS A 384 20.07 -2.29 19.73
CA LYS A 384 20.20 -1.43 18.54
C LYS A 384 19.97 -2.15 17.20
N MET A 385 19.13 -3.18 17.18
CA MET A 385 18.74 -3.84 15.93
C MET A 385 17.69 -3.00 15.19
N PRO A 386 17.84 -2.81 13.86
CA PRO A 386 16.88 -2.05 13.08
C PRO A 386 15.57 -2.82 12.92
N GLY A 387 14.47 -2.06 12.85
CA GLY A 387 13.20 -2.57 12.34
C GLY A 387 13.28 -3.00 10.88
N LEU A 388 12.15 -3.43 10.31
CA LEU A 388 12.08 -3.95 8.94
C LEU A 388 11.43 -2.94 7.98
N PRO A 389 11.93 -2.81 6.74
CA PRO A 389 11.23 -2.12 5.67
C PRO A 389 9.93 -2.84 5.26
N ARG A 390 10.00 -4.16 5.12
CA ARG A 390 8.89 -5.05 4.71
C ARG A 390 8.99 -6.36 5.48
N PHE A 391 7.86 -6.99 5.77
CA PHE A 391 7.83 -8.39 6.24
C PHE A 391 6.85 -9.17 5.36
N GLY A 392 7.38 -9.96 4.44
CA GLY A 392 6.57 -10.69 3.47
C GLY A 392 7.36 -11.71 2.68
N MET A 393 6.79 -12.11 1.53
CA MET A 393 7.41 -12.99 0.56
C MET A 393 7.27 -12.45 -0.87
N GLN A 394 8.16 -12.87 -1.75
CA GLN A 394 8.15 -12.56 -3.18
C GLN A 394 8.17 -13.84 -4.01
N MET A 395 7.43 -13.82 -5.11
CA MET A 395 7.38 -14.86 -6.14
C MET A 395 7.50 -14.21 -7.52
N VAL A 396 8.11 -14.91 -8.48
CA VAL A 396 8.16 -14.46 -9.88
C VAL A 396 7.37 -15.44 -10.73
N MET A 397 6.39 -14.94 -11.48
CA MET A 397 5.54 -15.70 -12.40
C MET A 397 5.91 -15.39 -13.85
N PRO A 398 5.74 -16.33 -14.79
CA PRO A 398 5.97 -16.09 -16.21
C PRO A 398 5.21 -14.87 -16.76
N GLY A 399 5.76 -14.22 -17.78
CA GLY A 399 5.20 -12.98 -18.34
C GLY A 399 3.79 -13.09 -18.93
N GLU A 400 3.27 -14.30 -19.16
CA GLU A 400 1.87 -14.50 -19.58
C GLU A 400 0.86 -14.22 -18.47
N TYR A 401 1.27 -14.22 -17.19
CA TYR A 401 0.42 -13.91 -16.05
C TYR A 401 0.46 -12.41 -15.78
N ASP A 402 -0.22 -11.65 -16.65
CA ASP A 402 -0.14 -10.19 -16.74
C ASP A 402 -1.41 -9.46 -16.28
N ILE A 403 -2.38 -10.18 -15.70
CA ILE A 403 -3.62 -9.63 -15.14
C ILE A 403 -3.64 -9.82 -13.63
N VAL A 404 -3.89 -8.72 -12.91
CA VAL A 404 -4.13 -8.67 -11.48
C VAL A 404 -5.63 -8.47 -11.25
N GLU A 405 -6.22 -9.30 -10.41
CA GLU A 405 -7.60 -9.19 -9.94
C GLU A 405 -7.66 -9.33 -8.42
N TYR A 406 -8.21 -8.34 -7.72
CA TYR A 406 -8.18 -8.33 -6.26
C TYR A 406 -9.41 -7.70 -5.61
N TYR A 407 -9.65 -8.09 -4.36
CA TYR A 407 -10.53 -7.40 -3.43
C TYR A 407 -9.70 -6.76 -2.31
N GLY A 408 -9.64 -5.44 -2.27
CA GLY A 408 -8.79 -4.67 -1.37
C GLY A 408 -8.91 -3.16 -1.60
N ARG A 409 -7.96 -2.34 -1.12
CA ARG A 409 -7.96 -0.90 -1.41
C ARG A 409 -7.37 -0.57 -2.77
N GLY A 410 -8.07 0.27 -3.52
CA GLY A 410 -7.61 0.74 -4.84
C GLY A 410 -8.48 1.86 -5.41
N PRO A 411 -8.40 2.10 -6.73
CA PRO A 411 -7.49 1.44 -7.69
C PRO A 411 -6.04 1.97 -7.65
N GLU A 412 -5.80 3.12 -7.00
CA GLU A 412 -4.45 3.69 -6.88
C GLU A 412 -3.59 2.96 -5.82
N GLU A 413 -2.26 3.04 -5.96
CA GLU A 413 -1.33 2.52 -4.96
C GLU A 413 -1.52 3.22 -3.60
N ASN A 414 -1.39 2.44 -2.53
CA ASN A 414 -1.59 2.89 -1.16
C ASN A 414 -0.68 2.14 -0.17
N TYR A 415 -0.46 2.78 0.98
CA TYR A 415 0.48 2.33 2.01
C TYR A 415 -0.15 2.46 3.39
N SER A 416 0.47 1.84 4.40
CA SER A 416 -0.05 1.77 5.77
C SER A 416 -0.34 3.15 6.40
N ASP A 417 0.30 4.21 5.93
CA ASP A 417 0.09 5.60 6.34
C ASP A 417 -0.46 6.51 5.22
N ARG A 418 -0.87 5.96 4.07
CA ARG A 418 -1.47 6.69 2.94
C ARG A 418 -2.46 5.81 2.18
N HIS A 419 -3.71 5.76 2.67
CA HIS A 419 -4.74 4.89 2.10
C HIS A 419 -6.19 5.38 2.29
N SER A 420 -6.37 6.64 2.72
CA SER A 420 -7.70 7.15 3.06
C SER A 420 -8.52 7.41 1.80
N ALA A 421 -7.86 7.78 0.70
CA ALA A 421 -8.49 8.03 -0.59
C ALA A 421 -8.81 6.77 -1.39
N THR A 422 -8.25 5.62 -1.03
CA THR A 422 -8.44 4.33 -1.73
C THR A 422 -9.46 3.48 -0.99
N PHE A 423 -10.48 3.04 -1.71
CA PHE A 423 -11.64 2.35 -1.13
C PHE A 423 -11.58 0.86 -1.38
N LEU A 424 -12.24 0.11 -0.50
CA LEU A 424 -12.44 -1.31 -0.65
C LEU A 424 -13.35 -1.57 -1.85
N GLY A 425 -12.85 -2.35 -2.79
CA GLY A 425 -13.53 -2.65 -4.04
C GLY A 425 -12.90 -3.85 -4.73
N HIS A 426 -13.63 -4.38 -5.72
CA HIS A 426 -13.10 -5.37 -6.64
C HIS A 426 -12.46 -4.65 -7.83
N TYR A 427 -11.20 -4.96 -8.12
CA TYR A 427 -10.41 -4.29 -9.14
C TYR A 427 -9.75 -5.32 -10.05
N ILE A 428 -9.70 -4.99 -11.35
CA ILE A 428 -8.96 -5.75 -12.37
C ILE A 428 -8.04 -4.76 -13.09
N GLN A 429 -6.74 -5.05 -13.08
CA GLN A 429 -5.68 -4.20 -13.64
C GLN A 429 -4.67 -5.07 -14.38
N SER A 430 -3.95 -4.52 -15.36
CA SER A 430 -2.78 -5.20 -15.92
C SER A 430 -1.57 -5.01 -14.99
N VAL A 431 -0.65 -5.96 -14.94
CA VAL A 431 0.60 -5.84 -14.18
C VAL A 431 1.38 -4.59 -14.59
N ALA A 432 1.40 -4.27 -15.88
CA ALA A 432 2.05 -3.06 -16.39
C ALA A 432 1.43 -1.76 -15.83
N SER A 433 0.12 -1.74 -15.54
CA SER A 433 -0.56 -0.57 -14.98
C SER A 433 -0.35 -0.36 -13.48
N GLN A 434 0.22 -1.34 -12.78
CA GLN A 434 0.51 -1.25 -11.35
C GLN A 434 1.74 -0.38 -11.03
N TYR A 435 2.68 -0.25 -11.97
CA TYR A 435 3.86 0.57 -11.78
C TYR A 435 3.54 2.05 -12.00
N TRP A 436 3.82 2.88 -11.00
CA TRP A 436 3.85 4.32 -11.19
C TRP A 436 5.26 4.82 -11.43
N GLY A 437 5.50 5.38 -12.62
CA GLY A 437 6.79 6.00 -12.96
C GLY A 437 6.99 7.36 -12.31
N TYR A 438 7.37 7.37 -11.03
CA TYR A 438 7.97 8.53 -10.35
C TYR A 438 9.21 9.01 -11.11
N VAL A 439 9.62 10.28 -11.00
CA VAL A 439 10.77 10.79 -11.78
C VAL A 439 12.02 9.94 -11.55
N ARG A 440 12.35 9.68 -10.28
CA ARG A 440 13.34 8.67 -9.87
C ARG A 440 12.62 7.34 -9.56
N PRO A 441 13.11 6.19 -10.06
CA PRO A 441 12.63 4.86 -9.67
C PRO A 441 12.67 4.62 -8.16
N GLN A 442 11.63 3.99 -7.62
CA GLN A 442 11.52 3.63 -6.21
C GLN A 442 10.39 2.63 -5.99
N GLU A 443 10.19 2.19 -4.74
CA GLU A 443 9.03 1.39 -4.33
C GLU A 443 7.70 1.98 -4.85
N SER A 444 6.86 1.13 -5.45
CA SER A 444 5.59 1.51 -6.10
C SER A 444 4.62 0.31 -6.16
N GLY A 445 3.32 0.59 -6.38
CA GLY A 445 2.31 -0.41 -6.74
C GLY A 445 1.76 -1.23 -5.58
N ASN A 446 1.95 -0.79 -4.34
CA ASN A 446 1.44 -1.47 -3.16
C ASN A 446 -0.08 -1.26 -2.98
N HIS A 447 -0.75 -2.28 -2.47
CA HIS A 447 -2.16 -2.25 -2.10
C HIS A 447 -2.33 -2.84 -0.70
N THR A 448 -3.01 -2.10 0.19
CA THR A 448 -3.30 -2.52 1.57
C THR A 448 -4.72 -3.06 1.72
N ASP A 449 -4.98 -3.67 2.88
CA ASP A 449 -6.24 -4.30 3.23
C ASP A 449 -6.71 -5.32 2.16
N VAL A 450 -5.81 -6.10 1.58
CA VAL A 450 -6.14 -7.06 0.53
C VAL A 450 -6.70 -8.34 1.15
N ARG A 451 -7.92 -8.73 0.74
CA ARG A 451 -8.55 -9.99 1.17
C ARG A 451 -8.14 -11.13 0.25
N ARG A 452 -8.07 -10.85 -1.05
CA ARG A 452 -7.77 -11.83 -2.11
C ARG A 452 -7.02 -11.11 -3.23
N TRP A 453 -5.89 -11.66 -3.66
CA TRP A 453 -5.05 -11.15 -4.75
C TRP A 453 -4.84 -12.27 -5.77
N THR A 454 -5.28 -12.09 -7.01
CA THR A 454 -5.14 -13.10 -8.07
C THR A 454 -4.27 -12.56 -9.18
N VAL A 455 -3.24 -13.31 -9.55
CA VAL A 455 -2.40 -13.02 -10.72
C VAL A 455 -2.62 -14.14 -11.73
N ARG A 456 -3.15 -13.78 -12.90
CA ARG A 456 -3.63 -14.73 -13.90
C ARG A 456 -3.31 -14.29 -15.33
N ASN A 457 -3.39 -15.22 -16.25
CA ASN A 457 -3.32 -14.95 -17.68
C ASN A 457 -4.72 -14.64 -18.26
N ALA A 458 -4.77 -14.30 -19.55
CA ALA A 458 -6.01 -14.00 -20.26
C ALA A 458 -7.03 -15.16 -20.29
N ASN A 459 -6.58 -16.40 -20.08
CA ASN A 459 -7.43 -17.59 -20.07
C ASN A 459 -7.95 -17.94 -18.66
N GLY A 460 -7.68 -17.12 -17.64
CA GLY A 460 -8.14 -17.33 -16.26
C GLY A 460 -7.18 -18.13 -15.37
N TYR A 461 -6.17 -18.78 -15.96
CA TYR A 461 -5.21 -19.58 -15.20
C TYR A 461 -4.23 -18.71 -14.42
N GLY A 462 -3.96 -19.07 -13.18
CA GLY A 462 -2.99 -18.38 -12.35
C GLY A 462 -3.02 -18.85 -10.90
N LEU A 463 -2.63 -17.95 -10.01
CA LEU A 463 -2.61 -18.18 -8.57
C LEU A 463 -3.36 -17.07 -7.83
N THR A 464 -4.10 -17.46 -6.81
CA THR A 464 -4.72 -16.58 -5.84
C THR A 464 -4.03 -16.68 -4.48
N PHE A 465 -3.80 -15.52 -3.87
CA PHE A 465 -3.25 -15.32 -2.53
C PHE A 465 -4.29 -14.71 -1.61
N TYR A 466 -4.42 -15.27 -0.41
CA TYR A 466 -5.27 -14.73 0.66
C TYR A 466 -4.74 -15.19 2.02
N GLY A 467 -5.22 -14.63 3.12
CA GLY A 467 -4.74 -14.98 4.47
C GLY A 467 -5.84 -14.97 5.52
N PRO A 468 -5.51 -15.34 6.77
CA PRO A 468 -6.41 -15.24 7.93
C PRO A 468 -6.57 -13.79 8.44
N LYS A 469 -5.98 -12.82 7.74
CA LYS A 469 -6.07 -11.38 7.97
C LYS A 469 -5.74 -10.66 6.64
N PRO A 470 -6.00 -9.35 6.52
CA PRO A 470 -5.68 -8.63 5.29
C PRO A 470 -4.17 -8.67 4.99
N LEU A 471 -3.85 -8.71 3.70
CA LEU A 471 -2.50 -8.69 3.16
C LEU A 471 -2.15 -7.30 2.62
N GLU A 472 -0.85 -7.04 2.45
CA GLU A 472 -0.35 -6.03 1.53
C GLU A 472 0.20 -6.72 0.28
N CYS A 473 -0.18 -6.29 -0.92
CA CYS A 473 0.22 -6.94 -2.17
C CYS A 473 0.63 -5.94 -3.23
N ALA A 474 1.55 -6.38 -4.10
CA ALA A 474 1.93 -5.68 -5.32
C ALA A 474 2.25 -6.71 -6.41
N THR A 475 2.07 -6.35 -7.67
CA THR A 475 2.60 -7.15 -8.78
C THR A 475 3.14 -6.24 -9.87
N LEU A 476 4.43 -6.31 -10.14
CA LEU A 476 5.15 -5.41 -11.06
C LEU A 476 5.92 -6.19 -12.12
N ASN A 477 6.24 -5.56 -13.25
CA ASN A 477 7.24 -6.08 -14.20
C ASN A 477 8.67 -5.67 -13.82
N TYR A 478 8.96 -5.51 -12.54
CA TYR A 478 10.25 -5.06 -12.02
C TYR A 478 10.58 -5.81 -10.74
N LEU A 479 11.83 -6.26 -10.62
CA LEU A 479 12.36 -6.72 -9.34
C LEU A 479 12.58 -5.51 -8.43
N THR A 480 12.58 -5.72 -7.10
CA THR A 480 12.96 -4.66 -6.14
C THR A 480 14.32 -4.04 -6.48
N ALA A 481 15.26 -4.85 -6.98
CA ALA A 481 16.58 -4.40 -7.39
C ALA A 481 16.58 -3.51 -8.65
N ASP A 482 15.55 -3.58 -9.50
CA ASP A 482 15.42 -2.70 -10.67
C ASP A 482 15.01 -1.28 -10.27
N LEU A 483 14.44 -1.11 -9.07
CA LEU A 483 13.94 0.16 -8.53
C LEU A 483 14.83 0.74 -7.42
N ASP A 484 15.89 0.02 -7.02
CA ASP A 484 16.75 0.34 -5.87
C ASP A 484 18.08 0.92 -6.35
N ASP A 485 18.31 2.21 -6.08
CA ASP A 485 19.55 2.93 -6.44
C ASP A 485 20.74 2.64 -5.52
N GLY A 486 20.62 1.68 -4.60
CA GLY A 486 21.65 1.32 -3.65
C GLY A 486 21.70 2.26 -2.45
N MET A 487 22.87 2.37 -1.82
CA MET A 487 23.02 3.09 -0.54
C MET A 487 23.14 4.61 -0.70
N ILE A 488 23.52 5.05 -1.89
CA ILE A 488 23.73 6.45 -2.29
C ILE A 488 23.07 6.58 -3.67
N LYS A 489 21.91 7.24 -3.73
CA LYS A 489 21.12 7.31 -4.98
C LYS A 489 21.77 8.19 -6.05
N GLU A 490 22.65 9.09 -5.61
CA GLU A 490 23.40 10.01 -6.47
C GLU A 490 24.44 9.28 -7.34
N ASP A 491 24.86 8.07 -6.95
CA ASP A 491 25.85 7.27 -7.69
C ASP A 491 25.26 6.66 -8.98
N THR A 492 23.94 6.42 -9.02
CA THR A 492 23.26 5.81 -10.17
C THR A 492 22.63 6.84 -11.10
N GLN A 493 22.10 7.94 -10.55
CA GLN A 493 21.41 8.99 -11.30
C GLN A 493 20.31 8.39 -12.21
N SER A 494 19.39 7.62 -11.63
CA SER A 494 18.42 6.82 -12.39
C SER A 494 17.10 7.55 -12.72
N HIS A 495 16.51 7.19 -13.85
CA HIS A 495 15.23 7.74 -14.31
C HIS A 495 14.23 6.63 -14.60
N SER A 496 12.95 6.82 -14.23
CA SER A 496 11.94 5.79 -14.53
C SER A 496 11.76 5.52 -16.02
N GLY A 497 11.97 6.52 -16.87
CA GLY A 497 11.94 6.35 -18.32
C GLY A 497 13.11 5.49 -18.86
N ASP A 498 14.12 5.22 -18.03
CA ASP A 498 15.23 4.33 -18.36
C ASP A 498 14.99 2.85 -18.04
N LEU A 499 13.95 2.55 -17.27
CA LEU A 499 13.64 1.18 -16.89
C LEU A 499 13.10 0.40 -18.09
N VAL A 500 13.50 -0.87 -18.18
CA VAL A 500 12.96 -1.83 -19.15
C VAL A 500 12.14 -2.86 -18.37
N PRO A 501 10.84 -3.00 -18.63
CA PRO A 501 10.03 -4.05 -18.01
C PRO A 501 10.66 -5.43 -18.20
N ARG A 502 10.69 -6.21 -17.12
CA ARG A 502 11.10 -7.61 -17.16
C ARG A 502 10.04 -8.46 -17.87
N PRO A 503 10.42 -9.56 -18.54
CA PRO A 503 9.48 -10.44 -19.25
C PRO A 503 8.71 -11.39 -18.32
N PHE A 504 8.45 -10.95 -17.07
CA PHE A 504 7.80 -11.72 -16.02
C PHE A 504 7.07 -10.79 -15.05
N SER A 505 6.25 -11.37 -14.18
CA SER A 505 5.47 -10.68 -13.15
C SER A 505 6.04 -10.99 -11.77
N VAL A 506 6.47 -9.97 -11.02
CA VAL A 506 7.02 -10.08 -9.67
C VAL A 506 5.90 -9.81 -8.67
N VAL A 507 5.45 -10.85 -7.98
CA VAL A 507 4.37 -10.80 -6.98
C VAL A 507 4.96 -10.64 -5.60
N THR A 508 4.60 -9.56 -4.90
CA THR A 508 4.89 -9.37 -3.48
C THR A 508 3.64 -9.67 -2.66
N ILE A 509 3.78 -10.47 -1.61
CA ILE A 509 2.72 -10.89 -0.70
C ILE A 509 3.22 -10.65 0.73
N ALA A 510 2.83 -9.54 1.33
CA ALA A 510 3.36 -9.08 2.60
C ALA A 510 2.34 -9.07 3.72
N ASP A 511 2.83 -9.30 4.95
CA ASP A 511 2.09 -9.02 6.18
C ASP A 511 1.84 -7.52 6.31
N ARG A 512 2.93 -6.77 6.13
CA ARG A 512 2.94 -5.32 6.21
C ARG A 512 4.19 -4.74 5.59
N GLN A 513 4.09 -3.48 5.22
CA GLN A 513 5.21 -2.62 4.84
C GLN A 513 5.26 -1.38 5.73
N MET A 514 6.47 -0.92 6.05
CA MET A 514 6.65 0.35 6.76
C MET A 514 6.00 1.51 6.00
N GLY A 515 5.47 2.50 6.70
CA GLY A 515 4.91 3.71 6.10
C GLY A 515 5.92 4.51 5.26
N LEU A 516 5.41 5.51 4.55
CA LEU A 516 6.18 6.43 3.71
C LEU A 516 6.68 7.66 4.47
N GLY A 517 5.87 8.18 5.42
CA GLY A 517 6.09 9.49 6.01
C GLY A 517 5.89 10.67 5.04
N CYS A 518 5.84 11.89 5.59
CA CYS A 518 5.78 13.12 4.80
C CYS A 518 6.20 14.40 5.53
N ILE A 519 6.66 14.34 6.79
CA ILE A 519 7.01 15.58 7.53
C ILE A 519 8.08 16.35 6.75
N ASP A 520 9.14 15.64 6.36
CA ASP A 520 10.19 16.12 5.48
C ASP A 520 10.86 14.95 4.75
N SER A 521 11.79 15.25 3.84
CA SER A 521 12.60 14.25 3.12
C SER A 521 14.10 14.42 3.42
N TRP A 522 14.46 14.83 4.64
CA TRP A 522 15.87 15.04 5.08
C TRP A 522 16.13 14.65 6.54
N GLY A 523 15.24 13.87 7.15
CA GLY A 523 15.50 13.30 8.47
C GLY A 523 14.30 12.64 9.13
N ALA A 524 13.08 13.01 8.76
CA ALA A 524 11.88 12.48 9.38
C ALA A 524 11.63 11.02 9.01
N TRP A 525 11.25 10.24 10.02
CA TRP A 525 10.80 8.86 9.84
C TRP A 525 9.26 8.82 9.86
N PRO A 526 8.62 7.80 9.24
CA PRO A 526 7.21 7.52 9.46
C PRO A 526 6.88 7.43 10.96
N MET A 527 5.65 7.71 11.40
CA MET A 527 5.31 7.57 12.82
C MET A 527 5.56 6.14 13.31
N GLU A 528 5.86 5.96 14.60
CA GLU A 528 6.19 4.65 15.17
C GLU A 528 5.11 3.59 14.90
N LYS A 529 3.82 3.97 14.94
CA LYS A 529 2.68 3.09 14.62
C LYS A 529 2.67 2.56 13.18
N TYR A 530 3.43 3.18 12.28
CA TYR A 530 3.58 2.78 10.87
C TYR A 530 4.93 2.11 10.60
N ARG A 531 5.71 1.76 11.63
CA ARG A 531 6.99 1.04 11.48
C ARG A 531 6.82 -0.43 11.85
N ILE A 532 7.72 -1.26 11.31
CA ILE A 532 7.84 -2.66 11.70
C ILE A 532 8.98 -2.77 12.73
N PRO A 533 8.70 -2.99 14.02
CA PRO A 533 9.75 -3.07 15.02
C PRO A 533 10.54 -4.38 14.91
N TYR A 534 11.77 -4.36 15.41
CA TYR A 534 12.57 -5.57 15.63
C TYR A 534 11.94 -6.39 16.77
N ALA A 535 11.04 -7.30 16.40
CA ALA A 535 10.27 -8.14 17.31
C ALA A 535 9.95 -9.47 16.61
N ASP A 536 9.50 -10.46 17.38
CA ASP A 536 8.97 -11.70 16.80
C ASP A 536 7.80 -11.34 15.85
N GLN A 537 7.80 -11.86 14.63
CA GLN A 537 6.77 -11.61 13.61
C GLN A 537 6.26 -12.94 13.07
N SER A 538 4.95 -13.06 12.86
CA SER A 538 4.34 -14.23 12.23
C SER A 538 3.35 -13.80 11.16
N TYR A 539 3.48 -14.42 9.99
CA TYR A 539 2.74 -14.11 8.78
C TYR A 539 2.25 -15.41 8.15
N THR A 540 1.00 -15.45 7.68
CA THR A 540 0.41 -16.63 7.04
C THR A 540 -0.43 -16.21 5.84
N PHE A 541 -0.23 -16.89 4.73
CA PHE A 541 -1.05 -16.77 3.54
C PHE A 541 -1.24 -18.14 2.87
N VAL A 542 -2.20 -18.21 1.97
CA VAL A 542 -2.53 -19.40 1.18
C VAL A 542 -2.23 -19.10 -0.27
N VAL A 543 -1.68 -20.08 -0.97
CA VAL A 543 -1.59 -20.12 -2.43
C VAL A 543 -2.61 -21.12 -2.93
N GLU A 544 -3.51 -20.66 -3.79
CA GLU A 544 -4.59 -21.44 -4.37
C GLU A 544 -4.57 -21.31 -5.90
N PRO A 545 -4.69 -22.41 -6.67
CA PRO A 545 -4.88 -22.32 -8.12
C PRO A 545 -6.14 -21.54 -8.49
N SER A 546 -6.03 -20.57 -9.41
CA SER A 546 -7.18 -19.84 -9.96
C SER A 546 -7.65 -20.41 -11.30
N ARG A 547 -8.95 -20.29 -11.59
CA ARG A 547 -9.57 -20.64 -12.88
C ARG A 547 -10.63 -19.63 -13.28
#